data_AF-A0A0L8GYW2-F1
#
_entry.id   AF-A0A0L8GYW2-F1
#
_cell.length_a   1.000
_cell.length_b   1.000
_cell.length_c   1.000
_cell.angle_alpha   90.00
_cell.angle_beta   90.00
_cell.angle_gamma   90.00
#
_symmetry.space_group_name_H-M   'P 1'
#
loop_
_entity.id
_entity.type
_entity.pdbx_description
1 polymer ?
#
loop_
_entity_poly.entity_id
_entity_poly.type
_entity_poly.pdbx_seq_one_letter_code
_entity_poly.pdbx_strand_id
1 'polypeptide(L)'
;MDEKHKELLELHRSKFVRAIDVDRIYSILKSADVLSDDDISTINSQTSKTAKVEKLLDILPSKGMLAFQNLCHALETTYPHLLTLMFLGGNHKNATVATLTI
;
A
#
# COMPACT_ATOMS: atom_id res chain seq x y z
N MET A 1 9.51 2.65 -9.85
CA MET A 1 9.33 1.85 -8.62
C MET A 1 9.81 0.44 -8.92
N ASP A 2 10.76 -0.07 -8.12
CA ASP A 2 11.29 -1.42 -8.30
C ASP A 2 10.25 -2.52 -8.06
N GLU A 3 10.43 -3.66 -8.71
CA GLU A 3 9.57 -4.84 -8.57
C GLU A 3 9.43 -5.28 -7.11
N LYS A 4 10.52 -5.27 -6.33
CA LYS A 4 10.49 -5.60 -4.90
C LYS A 4 9.47 -4.76 -4.11
N HIS A 5 9.38 -3.46 -4.40
CA HIS A 5 8.43 -2.60 -3.71
C HIS A 5 7.00 -2.89 -4.16
N LYS A 6 6.78 -3.21 -5.44
CA LYS A 6 5.47 -3.61 -5.97
C LYS A 6 5.01 -4.91 -5.34
N GLU A 7 5.89 -5.91 -5.26
CA GLU A 7 5.63 -7.18 -4.59
C GLU A 7 5.27 -7.00 -3.11
N LEU A 8 5.94 -6.08 -2.40
CA LEU A 8 5.59 -5.76 -1.01
C LEU A 8 4.19 -5.14 -0.89
N LEU A 9 3.84 -4.21 -1.78
CA LEU A 9 2.49 -3.63 -1.79
C LEU A 9 1.44 -4.72 -2.04
N GLU A 10 1.64 -5.59 -3.02
CA GLU A 10 0.74 -6.69 -3.34
C GLU A 10 0.61 -7.70 -2.18
N LEU A 11 1.74 -8.08 -1.58
CA LEU A 11 1.77 -9.02 -0.44
C LEU A 11 0.96 -8.51 0.75
N HIS A 12 1.05 -7.21 1.03
CA HIS A 12 0.39 -6.59 2.17
C HIS A 12 -0.94 -5.91 1.80
N ARG A 13 -1.37 -5.98 0.52
CA ARG A 13 -2.57 -5.31 -0.03
C ARG A 13 -3.81 -5.56 0.81
N SER A 14 -4.10 -6.82 1.11
CA SER A 14 -5.28 -7.21 1.91
C SER A 14 -5.28 -6.64 3.32
N LYS A 15 -4.08 -6.45 3.93
CA LYS A 15 -3.95 -5.83 5.26
C LYS A 15 -4.14 -4.33 5.17
N PHE A 16 -3.53 -3.69 4.17
CA PHE A 16 -3.69 -2.27 3.92
C PHE A 16 -5.15 -1.90 3.71
N VAL A 17 -5.86 -2.62 2.85
CA VAL A 17 -7.27 -2.38 2.55
C VAL A 17 -8.18 -2.43 3.79
N ARG A 18 -7.84 -3.28 4.79
CA ARG A 18 -8.61 -3.39 6.04
C ARG A 18 -8.21 -2.39 7.12
N ALA A 19 -6.95 -1.97 7.16
CA ALA A 19 -6.40 -1.19 8.27
C ALA A 19 -6.19 0.30 7.92
N ILE A 20 -5.97 0.63 6.65
CA ILE A 20 -5.85 2.00 6.17
C ILE A 20 -7.22 2.64 6.01
N ASP A 21 -7.37 3.86 6.52
CA ASP A 21 -8.41 4.77 6.05
C ASP A 21 -7.87 5.60 4.88
N VAL A 22 -8.47 5.42 3.70
CA VAL A 22 -8.04 6.06 2.46
C VAL A 22 -8.07 7.58 2.56
N ASP A 23 -9.00 8.16 3.31
CA ASP A 23 -9.20 9.61 3.34
C ASP A 23 -7.97 10.32 3.90
N ARG A 24 -7.37 9.71 4.93
CA ARG A 24 -6.17 10.21 5.59
C ARG A 24 -4.92 10.03 4.75
N ILE A 25 -4.79 8.88 4.08
CA ILE A 25 -3.65 8.58 3.22
C ILE A 25 -3.69 9.43 1.95
N TYR A 26 -4.83 9.49 1.25
CA TYR A 26 -4.95 10.28 0.04
C TYR A 26 -4.70 11.77 0.30
N SER A 27 -5.14 12.33 1.44
CA SER A 27 -4.88 13.73 1.76
C SER A 27 -3.37 14.04 1.82
N ILE A 28 -2.57 13.14 2.38
CA ILE A 28 -1.10 13.29 2.44
C ILE A 28 -0.50 13.15 1.04
N LEU A 29 -0.93 12.15 0.27
CA LEU A 29 -0.44 11.96 -1.10
C LEU A 29 -0.85 13.08 -2.05
N LYS A 30 -2.02 13.70 -1.86
CA LYS A 30 -2.46 14.89 -2.59
C LYS A 30 -1.56 16.08 -2.27
N SER A 31 -1.30 16.32 -0.98
CA SER A 31 -0.40 17.41 -0.56
C SER A 31 1.03 17.22 -1.06
N ALA A 32 1.45 15.99 -1.31
CA ALA A 32 2.76 15.66 -1.89
C ALA A 32 2.79 15.66 -3.42
N ASP A 33 1.71 16.07 -4.10
CA ASP A 33 1.57 16.09 -5.57
C ASP A 33 1.79 14.72 -6.25
N VAL A 34 1.59 13.63 -5.50
CA VAL A 34 1.78 12.26 -6.00
C VAL A 34 0.57 11.78 -6.80
N LEU A 35 -0.63 12.17 -6.35
CA LEU A 35 -1.89 11.84 -6.99
C LEU A 35 -2.41 13.09 -7.71
N SER A 36 -2.71 12.95 -9.00
CA SER A 36 -3.36 14.00 -9.76
C SER A 36 -4.84 14.07 -9.38
N ASP A 37 -5.50 15.20 -9.66
CA ASP A 37 -6.91 15.40 -9.32
C ASP A 37 -7.82 14.35 -10.01
N ASP A 38 -7.43 13.85 -11.19
CA ASP A 38 -8.10 12.76 -11.90
C ASP A 38 -7.99 11.40 -11.17
N ASP A 39 -6.80 11.07 -10.64
CA ASP A 39 -6.60 9.86 -9.81
C ASP A 39 -7.48 9.94 -8.56
N ILE A 40 -7.53 11.12 -7.93
CA ILE A 40 -8.33 11.39 -6.74
C ILE A 40 -9.81 11.22 -7.03
N SER A 41 -10.27 11.74 -8.16
CA SER A 41 -11.65 11.59 -8.62
C SER A 41 -11.99 10.11 -8.85
N THR A 42 -11.09 9.36 -9.50
CA THR A 42 -11.24 7.91 -9.75
C THR A 42 -11.31 7.10 -8.46
N ILE A 43 -10.46 7.44 -7.48
CA ILE A 43 -10.49 6.83 -6.15
C ILE A 43 -11.80 7.21 -5.44
N ASN A 44 -12.19 8.48 -5.44
CA ASN A 44 -13.42 8.93 -4.77
C ASN A 44 -14.71 8.39 -5.38
N SER A 45 -14.68 8.03 -6.67
CA SER A 45 -15.76 7.36 -7.37
C SER A 45 -16.05 5.96 -6.82
N GLN A 46 -15.11 5.33 -6.09
CA GLN A 46 -15.36 4.03 -5.47
C GLN A 46 -16.33 4.15 -4.29
N THR A 47 -17.28 3.23 -4.22
CA THR A 47 -18.36 3.21 -3.20
C THR A 47 -17.89 2.78 -1.82
N SER A 48 -16.90 1.88 -1.75
CA SER A 48 -16.40 1.33 -0.49
C SER A 48 -15.02 1.87 -0.15
N LYS A 49 -14.77 2.16 1.14
CA LYS A 49 -13.44 2.56 1.64
C LYS A 49 -12.36 1.56 1.23
N THR A 50 -12.67 0.27 1.26
CA THR A 50 -11.78 -0.80 0.83
C THR A 50 -11.42 -0.69 -0.66
N ALA A 51 -12.43 -0.53 -1.52
CA ALA A 51 -12.23 -0.35 -2.96
C ALA A 51 -11.41 0.92 -3.27
N LYS A 52 -11.58 1.99 -2.49
CA LYS A 52 -10.76 3.21 -2.60
C LYS A 52 -9.28 2.90 -2.31
N VAL A 53 -8.97 2.20 -1.23
CA VAL A 53 -7.59 1.79 -0.89
C VAL A 53 -7.02 0.86 -1.96
N GLU A 54 -7.81 -0.10 -2.44
CA GLU A 54 -7.43 -1.00 -3.53
C GLU A 54 -7.05 -0.23 -4.79
N LYS A 55 -7.83 0.80 -5.14
CA LYS A 55 -7.56 1.61 -6.33
C LYS A 55 -6.35 2.51 -6.16
N LEU A 56 -6.14 3.04 -4.96
CA LEU A 56 -4.92 3.77 -4.61
C LEU A 56 -3.67 2.89 -4.78
N LEU A 57 -3.71 1.66 -4.27
CA LEU A 57 -2.60 0.69 -4.36
C LEU A 57 -2.30 0.27 -5.80
N ASP A 58 -3.30 0.30 -6.68
CA ASP A 58 -3.17 0.03 -8.12
C ASP A 58 -2.51 1.21 -8.88
N ILE A 59 -2.77 2.45 -8.46
CA ILE A 59 -2.22 3.66 -9.09
C ILE A 59 -0.78 3.94 -8.66
N LEU A 60 -0.46 3.72 -7.38
CA LEU A 60 0.86 3.92 -6.78
C LEU A 60 2.04 3.37 -7.61
N PRO A 61 2.04 2.09 -8.07
CA PRO A 61 3.14 1.54 -8.86
C PRO A 61 3.30 2.18 -10.24
N SER A 62 2.24 2.78 -10.79
CA SER A 62 2.25 3.51 -12.06
C SER A 62 2.86 4.92 -11.93
N LYS A 63 2.77 5.53 -10.74
CA LYS A 63 3.34 6.86 -10.45
C LYS A 63 4.84 6.85 -10.17
N GLY A 64 5.41 5.71 -9.80
CA GLY A 64 6.84 5.53 -9.64
C GLY A 64 7.33 5.66 -8.19
N MET A 65 8.65 5.86 -8.01
CA MET A 65 9.30 5.73 -6.70
C MET A 65 8.86 6.78 -5.69
N LEU A 66 8.61 8.02 -6.13
CA LEU A 66 8.13 9.11 -5.28
C LEU A 66 6.81 8.77 -4.59
N ALA A 67 5.95 8.01 -5.29
CA ALA A 67 4.64 7.63 -4.77
C ALA A 67 4.77 6.66 -3.60
N PHE A 68 5.69 5.70 -3.71
CA PHE A 68 6.00 4.77 -2.64
C PHE A 68 6.64 5.46 -1.43
N GLN A 69 7.57 6.39 -1.65
CA GLN A 69 8.19 7.14 -0.55
C GLN A 69 7.16 7.95 0.25
N ASN A 70 6.26 8.65 -0.44
CA ASN A 70 5.20 9.40 0.21
C ASN A 70 4.18 8.49 0.91
N LEU A 71 3.87 7.32 0.33
CA LEU A 71 3.06 6.32 1.03
C LEU A 71 3.74 5.86 2.31
N CYS A 72 5.03 5.53 2.27
CA CYS A 72 5.79 5.13 3.47
C CYS A 72 5.77 6.24 4.53
N HIS A 73 5.93 7.50 4.13
CA HIS A 73 5.84 8.64 5.05
C HIS A 73 4.43 8.83 5.64
N ALA A 74 3.40 8.67 4.82
CA ALA A 74 2.01 8.71 5.26
C ALA A 74 1.74 7.58 6.27
N LEU A 75 2.19 6.37 5.97
CA LEU A 75 2.11 5.21 6.85
C LEU A 75 2.91 5.41 8.14
N GLU A 76 4.11 5.96 8.10
CA GLU A 76 4.90 6.28 9.30
C GLU A 76 4.11 7.20 10.25
N THR A 77 3.43 8.20 9.68
CA THR A 77 2.70 9.21 10.42
C THR A 77 1.36 8.68 10.97
N THR A 78 0.63 7.88 10.20
CA THR A 78 -0.74 7.46 10.56
C THR A 78 -0.83 6.04 11.06
N TYR A 79 0.00 5.14 10.54
CA TYR A 79 -0.01 3.69 10.81
C TYR A 79 1.42 3.12 10.91
N PRO A 80 2.26 3.58 11.86
CA PRO A 80 3.65 3.14 11.94
C PRO A 80 3.79 1.62 12.11
N HIS A 81 2.79 0.97 12.74
CA HIS A 81 2.71 -0.48 12.85
C HIS A 81 2.53 -1.19 11.50
N LEU A 82 1.78 -0.62 10.55
CA LEU A 82 1.63 -1.16 9.19
C LEU A 82 2.94 -1.03 8.41
N LEU A 83 3.63 0.10 8.55
CA LEU A 83 4.95 0.30 7.97
C LEU A 83 5.94 -0.74 8.50
N THR A 84 6.01 -0.89 9.83
CA THR A 84 6.86 -1.92 10.46
C THR A 84 6.47 -3.32 9.96
N LEU A 85 5.19 -3.65 9.86
CA LEU A 85 4.75 -4.95 9.32
C LEU A 85 5.15 -5.18 7.86
N MET A 86 5.25 -4.13 7.05
CA MET A 86 5.66 -4.22 5.66
C MET A 86 7.16 -4.51 5.53
N PHE A 87 8.00 -3.85 6.35
CA PHE A 87 9.45 -4.08 6.33
C PHE A 87 9.87 -5.33 7.12
N LEU A 88 9.17 -5.63 8.22
CA LEU A 88 9.46 -6.77 9.10
C LEU A 88 8.77 -8.06 8.60
N GLY A 89 7.60 -7.94 7.98
CA GLY A 89 6.82 -9.06 7.43
C GLY A 89 7.37 -9.66 6.14
N GLY A 90 8.34 -9.00 5.49
CA GLY A 90 9.15 -9.58 4.41
C GLY A 90 9.95 -10.81 4.84
N ASN A 91 10.06 -11.08 6.15
CA ASN A 91 10.77 -12.24 6.70
C ASN A 91 9.90 -13.49 6.93
N HIS A 92 8.61 -13.49 6.52
CA HIS A 92 7.74 -14.67 6.65
C HIS A 92 7.37 -15.31 5.29
N LYS A 93 8.35 -15.42 4.41
CA LYS A 93 8.50 -16.59 3.54
C LYS A 93 9.79 -17.23 4.04
N ASN A 94 9.76 -18.14 5.03
CA ASN A 94 9.95 -19.58 4.80
C ASN A 94 9.77 -20.36 6.12
N ALA A 95 8.55 -20.80 6.41
CA ALA A 95 8.22 -21.98 7.21
C ALA A 95 6.73 -22.22 6.94
N THR A 96 6.33 -22.99 5.94
CA THR A 96 6.52 -24.43 5.84
C THR A 96 6.37 -24.88 4.38
N VAL A 97 7.46 -25.24 3.72
CA VAL A 97 7.43 -26.27 2.68
C VAL A 97 8.21 -27.47 3.22
N ALA A 98 7.67 -28.66 3.00
CA ALA A 98 8.26 -29.98 3.25
C ALA A 98 8.36 -30.44 4.73
N THR A 99 7.24 -30.93 5.30
CA THR A 99 7.37 -32.19 6.04
C THR A 99 7.38 -33.32 5.02
N LEU A 100 8.59 -33.86 4.85
CA LEU A 100 8.98 -35.04 4.09
C LEU A 100 7.99 -36.21 4.19
N THR A 101 7.82 -36.86 3.05
CA THR A 101 7.69 -38.31 2.85
C THR A 101 8.18 -39.17 4.01
N ILE A 102 7.31 -40.03 4.54
CA ILE A 102 7.52 -41.49 4.65
C ILE A 102 6.19 -42.17 4.31
#